data_AF-K3X789-F1
#
_entry.id   AF-K3X789-F1
#
_cell.length_a   1.000
_cell.length_b   1.000
_cell.length_c   1.000
_cell.angle_alpha   90.00
_cell.angle_beta   90.00
_cell.angle_gamma   90.00
#
_symmetry.space_group_name_H-M   'P 1'
#
loop_
_entity.id
_entity.type
_entity.pdbx_description
1 polymer ?
#
loop_
_entity_poly.entity_id
_entity_poly.type
_entity_poly.pdbx_seq_one_letter_code
_entity_poly.pdbx_strand_id
1 'polypeptide(L)'
;MLLPVCVDGASNEWSIVELQGNLVVDDNGAMTDVDIGTLRYVDGVPTIRIGNHILTGKVAALPKPFAILQKDVREGAVRSVGANDGGKDNASDDNADAAAKDAQMQYEVVGIARTRVIFNSRPKPVLVE
;
A
#
# COMPACT_ATOMS: atom_id res chain seq x y z
N MET A 1 5.28 -9.24 -2.94
CA MET A 1 4.49 -8.03 -2.65
C MET A 1 3.59 -8.28 -1.44
N LEU A 2 3.43 -7.31 -0.54
CA LEU A 2 2.54 -7.37 0.62
C LEU A 2 1.43 -6.33 0.45
N LEU A 3 0.17 -6.76 0.54
CA LEU A 3 -1.00 -5.90 0.41
C LEU A 3 -1.83 -6.01 1.70
N PRO A 4 -1.97 -4.93 2.50
CA PRO A 4 -2.86 -4.95 3.65
C PRO A 4 -4.31 -4.95 3.18
N VAL A 5 -5.12 -5.85 3.73
CA VAL A 5 -6.55 -5.96 3.44
C VAL A 5 -7.34 -5.92 4.75
N CYS A 6 -8.39 -5.10 4.79
CA CYS A 6 -9.33 -5.09 5.90
C CYS A 6 -10.23 -6.33 5.75
N VAL A 7 -10.24 -7.19 6.78
CA VAL A 7 -11.04 -8.42 6.80
C VAL A 7 -12.41 -8.15 7.40
N ASP A 8 -12.43 -7.36 8.47
CA ASP A 8 -13.64 -6.90 9.12
C ASP A 8 -13.45 -5.43 9.52
N GLY A 9 -14.20 -4.56 8.84
CA GLY A 9 -14.17 -3.12 9.06
C GLY A 9 -14.76 -2.69 10.41
N ALA A 10 -15.58 -3.52 11.05
CA ALA A 10 -16.14 -3.19 12.37
C ALA A 10 -15.13 -3.43 13.50
N SER A 11 -14.25 -4.42 13.35
CA SER A 11 -13.25 -4.80 14.36
C SER A 11 -11.85 -4.24 14.10
N ASN A 12 -11.65 -3.47 13.02
CA ASN A 12 -10.33 -3.08 12.51
C ASN A 12 -9.38 -4.29 12.42
N GLU A 13 -9.93 -5.44 12.02
CA GLU A 13 -9.14 -6.65 11.80
C GLU A 13 -8.58 -6.64 10.39
N TRP A 14 -7.26 -6.77 10.29
CA TRP A 14 -6.55 -6.77 9.03
C TRP A 14 -5.84 -8.11 8.78
N SER A 15 -5.56 -8.36 7.51
CA SER A 15 -4.68 -9.43 7.06
C SER A 15 -3.71 -8.88 6.02
N ILE A 16 -2.64 -9.62 5.75
CA ILE A 16 -1.71 -9.30 4.67
C ILE A 16 -1.91 -10.31 3.54
N VAL A 17 -2.22 -9.86 2.33
CA VAL A 17 -2.09 -10.69 1.13
C VAL A 17 -0.64 -10.64 0.65
N GLU A 18 0.00 -11.81 0.57
CA GLU A 18 1.39 -11.97 0.14
C GLU A 18 1.44 -12.70 -1.20
N LEU A 19 1.88 -11.99 -2.24
CA LEU A 19 2.06 -12.51 -3.59
C LEU A 19 3.55 -12.64 -3.89
N GLN A 20 4.01 -13.84 -4.26
CA GLN A 20 5.39 -14.05 -4.70
C GLN A 20 5.54 -13.67 -6.18
N GLY A 21 6.22 -12.56 -6.44
CA GLY A 21 6.42 -12.02 -7.79
C GLY A 21 6.05 -10.54 -7.87
N ASN A 22 5.87 -10.07 -9.10
CA ASN A 22 5.48 -8.69 -9.42
C ASN A 22 4.09 -8.68 -10.06
N LEU A 23 3.28 -7.67 -9.73
CA LEU A 23 2.06 -7.38 -10.47
C LEU A 23 2.44 -6.45 -11.63
N VAL A 24 2.00 -6.80 -12.84
CA VAL A 24 2.31 -6.06 -14.07
C VAL A 24 0.99 -5.54 -14.64
N VAL A 25 0.96 -4.27 -15.02
CA VAL A 25 -0.16 -3.61 -15.67
C VAL A 25 0.27 -3.31 -17.12
N ASP A 26 -0.58 -3.59 -18.09
CA ASP A 26 -0.22 -3.63 -19.52
C ASP A 26 0.07 -2.24 -20.14
N ASP A 27 -0.29 -1.16 -19.44
CA ASP A 27 0.02 0.22 -19.84
C ASP A 27 0.71 0.94 -18.68
N ASN A 28 1.62 1.87 -18.97
CA ASN A 28 2.35 2.75 -18.02
C ASN A 28 1.46 3.61 -17.07
N GLY A 29 0.20 3.25 -16.87
CA GLY A 29 -0.75 3.87 -15.96
C GLY A 29 -0.41 3.62 -14.49
N ALA A 30 -0.91 4.51 -13.64
CA ALA A 30 -0.82 4.35 -12.20
C ALA A 30 -1.60 3.10 -11.75
N MET A 31 -1.08 2.37 -10.76
CA MET A 31 -1.78 1.22 -10.15
C MET A 31 -2.94 1.65 -9.22
N THR A 32 -3.21 2.95 -9.11
CA THR A 32 -4.27 3.50 -8.27
C THR A 32 -5.63 3.19 -8.88
N ASP A 33 -6.58 2.73 -8.07
CA ASP A 33 -7.96 2.40 -8.45
C ASP A 33 -8.12 1.37 -9.59
N VAL A 34 -7.08 0.57 -9.83
CA VAL A 34 -7.14 -0.53 -10.81
C VAL A 34 -7.77 -1.77 -10.15
N ASP A 35 -8.80 -2.32 -10.79
CA ASP A 35 -9.30 -3.65 -10.45
C ASP A 35 -8.29 -4.71 -10.94
N ILE A 36 -7.54 -5.26 -9.99
CA ILE A 36 -6.50 -6.26 -10.25
C ILE A 36 -7.07 -7.68 -10.32
N GLY A 37 -8.31 -7.92 -9.86
CA GLY A 37 -8.92 -9.23 -9.83
C GLY A 37 -9.69 -9.57 -8.56
N THR A 38 -9.99 -10.85 -8.36
CA THR A 38 -10.91 -11.30 -7.30
C THR A 38 -10.27 -12.34 -6.39
N LEU A 39 -10.30 -12.10 -5.08
CA LEU A 39 -10.00 -13.07 -4.03
C LEU A 39 -11.29 -13.76 -3.56
N ARG A 40 -11.31 -15.09 -3.52
CA ARG A 40 -12.43 -15.89 -3.00
C ARG A 40 -11.93 -17.02 -2.12
N TYR A 41 -12.77 -17.53 -1.24
CA TYR A 41 -12.54 -18.80 -0.56
C TYR A 41 -13.37 -19.88 -1.26
N VAL A 42 -12.70 -20.88 -1.83
CA VAL A 42 -13.33 -22.06 -2.45
C VAL A 42 -13.01 -23.24 -1.55
N ASP A 43 -14.05 -23.86 -0.97
CA ASP A 43 -13.91 -24.96 -0.01
C ASP A 43 -12.92 -24.65 1.14
N GLY A 44 -12.96 -23.40 1.63
CA GLY A 44 -12.08 -22.91 2.69
C GLY A 44 -10.66 -22.57 2.25
N VAL A 45 -10.32 -22.75 0.98
CA VAL A 45 -8.99 -22.44 0.43
C VAL A 45 -9.03 -21.08 -0.30
N PRO A 46 -8.17 -20.11 0.09
CA PRO A 46 -8.12 -18.82 -0.59
C PRO A 46 -7.58 -18.99 -2.01
N THR A 47 -8.33 -18.50 -2.98
CA THR A 47 -8.02 -18.54 -4.41
C THR A 47 -8.16 -17.13 -4.97
N ILE A 48 -7.12 -16.64 -5.63
CA ILE A 48 -7.12 -15.33 -6.28
C ILE A 48 -7.02 -15.51 -7.80
N ARG A 49 -7.86 -14.78 -8.54
CA ARG A 49 -7.77 -14.64 -9.98
C ARG A 49 -7.26 -13.24 -10.31
N ILE A 50 -6.18 -13.14 -11.08
CA ILE A 50 -5.59 -11.89 -11.58
C ILE A 50 -5.44 -12.03 -13.09
N GLY A 51 -6.20 -11.26 -13.88
CA GLY A 51 -6.30 -11.46 -15.33
C GLY A 51 -6.65 -12.90 -15.71
N ASN A 52 -5.78 -13.54 -16.50
CA ASN A 52 -5.90 -14.94 -16.93
C ASN A 52 -5.21 -15.94 -16.00
N HIS A 53 -4.74 -15.51 -14.84
CA HIS A 53 -4.07 -16.37 -13.88
C HIS A 53 -4.93 -16.69 -12.66
N ILE A 54 -4.82 -17.92 -12.17
CA ILE A 54 -5.33 -18.35 -10.88
C ILE A 54 -4.17 -18.79 -9.99
N LEU A 55 -4.21 -18.34 -8.73
CA LEU A 55 -3.33 -18.82 -7.68
C LEU A 55 -4.18 -19.34 -6.53
N THR A 56 -3.76 -20.48 -5.98
CA THR A 56 -4.32 -21.04 -4.75
C THR A 56 -3.32 -20.78 -3.63
N GLY A 57 -3.82 -20.24 -2.53
CA GLY A 57 -3.01 -19.83 -1.40
C GLY A 57 -3.35 -20.60 -0.14
N LYS A 58 -2.85 -20.08 0.98
CA LYS A 58 -3.19 -20.54 2.32
C LYS A 58 -3.20 -19.39 3.32
N VAL A 59 -4.00 -19.51 4.36
CA VAL A 59 -3.98 -18.57 5.49
C VAL A 59 -2.96 -19.07 6.52
N ALA A 60 -2.17 -18.16 7.09
CA ALA A 60 -1.27 -18.44 8.19
C ALA A 60 -1.30 -17.30 9.20
N ALA A 61 -1.16 -17.64 10.49
CA ALA A 61 -0.93 -16.63 11.52
C ALA A 61 0.44 -15.97 11.31
N LEU A 62 0.50 -14.66 11.53
CA LEU A 62 1.76 -13.93 11.59
C LEU A 62 2.40 -14.18 12.97
N PRO A 63 3.66 -14.66 13.04
CA PRO A 63 4.35 -14.82 14.32
C PRO A 63 4.46 -13.50 15.11
N LYS A 64 4.53 -12.38 14.38
CA LYS A 64 4.48 -11.02 14.92
C LYS A 64 3.43 -10.23 14.14
N PRO A 65 2.33 -9.80 14.77
CA PRO A 65 1.34 -8.95 14.12
C PRO A 65 1.96 -7.64 13.62
N PHE A 66 1.42 -7.10 12.53
CA PHE A 66 1.84 -5.81 11.98
C PHE A 66 0.79 -4.74 12.29
N ALA A 67 1.24 -3.55 12.69
CA ALA A 67 0.38 -2.37 12.70
C ALA A 67 0.29 -1.80 11.29
N ILE A 68 -0.93 -1.52 10.83
CA ILE A 68 -1.16 -0.79 9.58
C ILE A 68 -1.22 0.69 9.92
N LEU A 69 -0.31 1.46 9.32
CA LEU A 69 -0.18 2.89 9.57
C LEU A 69 -0.63 3.67 8.34
N GLN A 70 -1.52 4.63 8.52
CA GLN A 70 -1.88 5.60 7.50
C GLN A 70 -1.16 6.92 7.80
N LYS A 71 -0.42 7.42 6.82
CA LYS A 71 0.21 8.74 6.92
C LYS A 71 -0.85 9.83 6.75
N ASP A 72 -0.90 10.78 7.67
CA ASP A 72 -1.72 11.99 7.52
C ASP A 72 -1.04 12.90 6.48
N VAL A 73 -1.57 12.90 5.25
CA VAL A 73 -1.09 13.78 4.18
C VAL A 73 -1.87 15.08 4.27
N ARG A 74 -1.51 15.93 5.23
CA ARG A 74 -1.91 17.35 5.17
C ARG A 74 -1.17 17.98 4.00
N GLU A 75 -1.89 18.60 3.06
CA GLU A 75 -1.39 19.16 1.78
C GLU A 75 -0.29 20.26 1.91
N GLY A 76 0.28 20.52 3.08
CA GLY A 76 1.25 21.61 3.30
C GLY A 76 2.74 21.25 3.21
N ALA A 77 3.11 19.99 2.97
CA ALA A 77 4.51 19.53 3.18
C ALA A 77 5.31 19.19 1.91
N VAL A 78 4.74 19.30 0.71
CA VAL A 78 5.50 19.10 -0.54
C VAL A 78 6.04 20.45 -1.00
N ARG A 79 7.08 20.95 -0.32
CA ARG A 79 7.94 21.96 -0.92
C ARG A 79 8.81 21.25 -1.96
N SER A 80 8.52 21.58 -3.21
CA SER A 80 9.29 21.32 -4.41
C SER A 80 10.80 21.36 -4.12
N VAL A 81 11.48 20.23 -4.29
CA VAL A 81 12.94 20.22 -4.47
C VAL A 81 13.19 20.67 -5.90
N GLY A 82 12.98 21.97 -6.15
CA GLY A 82 13.44 22.67 -7.34
C GLY A 82 14.86 23.12 -7.07
N ALA A 83 15.80 22.62 -7.87
CA ALA A 83 17.20 23.06 -7.86
C ALA A 83 17.27 24.58 -8.05
N ASN A 84 17.79 25.30 -7.05
CA ASN A 84 18.08 26.72 -7.18
C ASN A 84 19.61 26.87 -7.23
N ASP A 85 20.10 27.05 -8.46
CA ASP A 85 21.47 27.46 -8.78
C ASP A 85 21.66 28.95 -8.45
N GLY A 86 22.91 29.33 -8.19
CA GLY A 86 23.31 30.44 -7.33
C GLY A 86 22.90 31.86 -7.76
N GLY A 87 22.85 32.73 -6.76
CA GLY A 87 22.75 34.19 -6.90
C GLY A 87 22.62 34.85 -5.53
N LYS A 88 23.73 35.36 -5.00
CA LYS A 88 23.77 36.14 -3.75
C LYS A 88 23.23 37.56 -3.97
N ASP A 89 22.94 38.20 -2.83
CA ASP A 89 22.91 39.65 -2.57
C ASP A 89 21.50 40.26 -2.39
N ASN A 90 21.02 40.33 -1.12
CA ASN A 90 20.79 41.61 -0.43
C ASN A 90 20.17 41.46 0.97
N ALA A 91 20.42 42.50 1.76
CA ALA A 91 20.30 42.62 3.21
C ALA A 91 18.87 42.74 3.77
N SER A 92 18.77 42.32 5.04
CA SER A 92 17.79 42.67 6.10
C SER A 92 16.30 42.67 5.76
N ASP A 93 15.57 41.69 6.31
CA ASP A 93 14.27 41.96 6.92
C ASP A 93 13.96 40.89 8.00
N ASP A 94 13.99 41.33 9.26
CA ASP A 94 13.66 40.54 10.46
C ASP A 94 12.14 40.30 10.54
N ASN A 95 11.56 39.43 9.69
CA ASN A 95 10.23 38.85 9.96
C ASN A 95 9.82 37.66 9.06
N ALA A 96 10.61 36.60 8.99
CA ALA A 96 10.26 35.40 8.20
C ALA A 96 10.17 34.09 9.02
N ASP A 97 10.17 34.17 10.36
CA ASP A 97 10.29 32.98 11.21
C ASP A 97 8.96 32.43 11.79
N ALA A 98 7.82 32.84 11.21
CA ALA A 98 6.50 32.37 11.66
C ALA A 98 5.81 31.35 10.73
N ALA A 99 6.38 31.07 9.55
CA ALA A 99 5.75 30.21 8.52
C ALA A 99 6.48 28.87 8.29
N ALA A 100 7.53 28.59 9.06
CA ALA A 100 8.25 27.32 9.05
C ALA A 100 7.96 26.48 10.30
N LYS A 101 6.78 26.63 10.91
CA LYS A 101 6.29 25.65 11.90
C LYS A 101 6.07 24.32 11.17
N ASP A 102 7.08 23.48 11.30
CA ASP A 102 7.07 22.03 11.20
C ASP A 102 5.77 21.46 10.66
N ALA A 103 5.77 21.09 9.38
CA ALA A 103 4.84 20.10 8.90
C ALA A 103 5.13 18.79 9.63
N GLN A 104 4.62 18.66 10.84
CA GLN A 104 4.87 17.53 11.71
C GLN A 104 4.24 16.30 11.06
N MET A 105 5.08 15.35 10.63
CA MET A 105 4.59 14.10 10.04
C MET A 105 3.82 13.31 11.10
N GLN A 106 2.56 13.02 10.83
CA GLN A 106 1.68 12.26 11.72
C GLN A 106 1.26 10.96 11.04
N TYR A 107 1.09 9.92 11.84
CA TYR A 107 0.63 8.60 11.40
C TYR A 107 -0.48 8.13 12.33
N GLU A 108 -1.52 7.54 11.76
CA GLU A 108 -2.62 6.91 12.49
C GLU A 108 -2.52 5.39 12.36
N VAL A 109 -2.81 4.67 13.45
CA VAL A 109 -2.93 3.20 13.42
C VAL A 109 -4.35 2.86 13.00
N VAL A 110 -4.51 2.37 11.76
CA VAL A 110 -5.84 2.03 11.21
C VAL A 110 -6.24 0.56 11.42
N GLY A 111 -5.30 -0.26 11.89
CA GLY A 111 -5.61 -1.61 12.36
C GLY A 111 -4.39 -2.49 12.56
N ILE A 112 -4.65 -3.74 12.95
CA ILE A 112 -3.61 -4.74 13.25
C ILE A 112 -3.80 -5.96 12.36
N ALA A 113 -2.79 -6.27 11.55
CA ALA A 113 -2.75 -7.49 10.77
C ALA A 113 -2.19 -8.65 11.59
N ARG A 114 -3.01 -9.69 11.85
CA ARG A 114 -2.62 -10.87 12.64
C ARG A 114 -2.39 -12.12 11.80
N THR A 115 -2.90 -12.12 10.57
CA THR A 115 -2.79 -13.23 9.63
C THR A 115 -2.21 -12.75 8.32
N ARG A 116 -1.76 -13.70 7.50
CA ARG A 116 -1.42 -13.47 6.09
C ARG A 116 -2.04 -14.55 5.20
N VAL A 117 -2.48 -14.16 4.02
CA VAL A 117 -2.89 -15.04 2.93
C VAL A 117 -1.73 -15.14 1.94
N ILE A 118 -1.13 -16.31 1.84
CA ILE A 118 0.11 -16.52 1.09
C ILE A 118 -0.20 -17.20 -0.24
N PHE A 119 0.24 -16.60 -1.34
CA PHE A 119 0.23 -17.15 -2.69
C PHE A 119 1.67 -17.29 -3.20
N ASN A 120 2.26 -18.48 -3.02
CA ASN A 120 3.65 -18.78 -3.37
C ASN A 120 3.79 -19.84 -4.48
N SER A 121 2.68 -20.30 -5.04
CA SER A 121 2.68 -21.22 -6.18
C SER A 121 2.82 -20.46 -7.50
N ARG A 122 3.36 -21.12 -8.53
CA ARG A 122 3.37 -20.59 -9.90
C ARG A 122 1.91 -20.29 -10.35
N PRO A 123 1.65 -19.12 -10.96
CA PRO A 123 0.33 -18.81 -11.51
C PRO A 123 -0.09 -19.83 -12.57
N LYS A 124 -1.32 -20.34 -12.45
CA LYS A 124 -1.90 -21.27 -13.42
C LYS A 124 -2.78 -20.50 -14.41
N PRO A 125 -2.69 -20.75 -15.73
CA PRO A 125 -3.59 -20.14 -16.69
C PRO A 125 -5.03 -20.64 -16.48
N VAL A 126 -6.01 -19.77 -16.68
CA VAL A 126 -7.42 -20.17 -16.80
C VAL A 126 -7.60 -20.78 -18.18
N LEU A 127 -7.96 -22.06 -18.23
CA LEU A 127 -8.51 -22.67 -19.45
C LEU A 127 -9.92 -22.13 -19.60
N VAL A 128 -10.12 -21.23 -20.56
CA VAL A 128 -11.46 -20.85 -21.01
C VAL A 128 -11.90 -21.96 -21.97
N GLU A 129 -12.87 -22.77 -21.56
CA GLU A 129 -13.62 -23.64 -22.48
C GLU A 129 -14.61 -22.82 -23.31
#